data_AF-A0A416X1D1-F1
#
_entry.id   AF-A0A416X1D1-F1
#
_cell.length_a   1.000
_cell.length_b   1.000
_cell.length_c   1.000
_cell.angle_alpha   90.00
_cell.angle_beta   90.00
_cell.angle_gamma   90.00
#
_symmetry.space_group_name_H-M   'P 1'
#
loop_
_entity.id
_entity.type
_entity.pdbx_description
1 polymer ?
#
loop_
_entity_poly.entity_id
_entity_poly.type
_entity_poly.pdbx_seq_one_letter_code
_entity_poly.pdbx_strand_id
1 'polypeptide(L)'
;MLDLTTPSLLFSAISLILLAYTNRFLSYASVVRALKEKHQQTHDPKDIAQIANLRKRLYLTRSMQILGILSLLLCVISMFFIYISWQIIAAWIFGIALLLLAASLCVCIWEINISVKALEIHLQDISSK
;
A
#
# COMPACT_ATOMS: atom_id res chain seq x y z
N MET A 1 -4.41 -30.75 2.86
CA MET A 1 -5.61 -30.34 3.61
C MET A 1 -5.45 -28.84 3.87
N LEU A 2 -6.23 -28.00 3.19
CA LEU A 2 -6.25 -26.55 3.47
C LEU A 2 -7.02 -26.38 4.78
N ASP A 3 -6.29 -26.18 5.87
CA ASP A 3 -6.88 -26.08 7.20
C ASP A 3 -7.52 -24.69 7.40
N LEU A 4 -8.65 -24.63 8.10
CA LEU A 4 -9.44 -23.41 8.33
C LEU A 4 -8.71 -22.33 9.17
N THR A 5 -7.47 -22.57 9.58
CA THR A 5 -6.62 -21.68 10.39
C THR A 5 -5.73 -20.74 9.58
N THR A 6 -5.43 -21.06 8.32
CA THR A 6 -4.71 -20.18 7.39
C THR A 6 -5.39 -18.82 7.09
N PRO A 7 -6.73 -18.70 6.95
CA PRO A 7 -7.42 -17.43 6.64
C PRO A 7 -7.40 -16.43 7.80
N SER A 8 -7.49 -16.91 9.04
CA SER A 8 -7.56 -16.06 10.24
C SER A 8 -6.22 -15.38 10.50
N LEU A 9 -5.11 -16.09 10.23
CA LEU A 9 -3.77 -15.53 10.22
C LEU A 9 -3.59 -14.47 9.12
N LEU A 10 -4.03 -14.78 7.89
CA LEU A 10 -3.97 -13.83 6.76
C LEU A 10 -4.82 -12.58 7.01
N PHE A 11 -6.01 -12.74 7.59
CA PHE A 11 -6.89 -11.62 7.93
C PHE A 11 -6.27 -10.69 8.98
N SER A 12 -5.66 -11.28 10.02
CA SER A 12 -4.98 -10.51 11.07
C SER A 12 -3.78 -9.73 10.52
N ALA A 13 -2.92 -10.39 9.73
CA ALA A 13 -1.76 -9.75 9.12
C ALA A 13 -2.14 -8.62 8.14
N ILE A 14 -3.16 -8.83 7.32
CA ILE A 14 -3.61 -7.82 6.34
C ILE A 14 -4.29 -6.64 7.03
N SER A 15 -5.00 -6.85 8.13
CA SER A 15 -5.59 -5.76 8.93
C SER A 15 -4.53 -4.84 9.53
N LEU A 16 -3.45 -5.42 10.07
CA LEU A 16 -2.28 -4.68 10.57
C LEU A 16 -1.59 -3.88 9.46
N ILE A 17 -1.40 -4.50 8.28
CA ILE A 17 -0.81 -3.84 7.11
C ILE A 17 -1.70 -2.69 6.62
N LEU A 18 -3.02 -2.88 6.58
CA LEU A 18 -3.98 -1.87 6.17
C LEU A 18 -3.96 -0.66 7.13
N LEU A 19 -3.87 -0.91 8.44
CA LEU A 19 -3.76 0.13 9.46
C LEU A 19 -2.45 0.92 9.29
N ALA A 20 -1.32 0.23 9.10
CA ALA A 20 -0.04 0.87 8.84
C ALA A 20 -0.06 1.73 7.56
N TYR A 21 -0.67 1.24 6.49
CA TYR A 21 -0.83 1.99 5.24
C TYR A 21 -1.77 3.18 5.37
N THR A 22 -2.84 3.06 6.16
CA THR A 22 -3.77 4.17 6.44
C THR A 22 -3.05 5.27 7.22
N ASN A 23 -2.26 4.91 8.23
CA ASN A 23 -1.43 5.86 8.97
C ASN A 23 -0.43 6.57 8.05
N ARG A 24 0.19 5.84 7.11
CA ARG A 24 1.13 6.39 6.14
C ARG A 24 0.44 7.33 5.15
N PHE A 25 -0.76 6.98 4.67
CA PHE A 25 -1.58 7.83 3.81
C PHE A 25 -1.96 9.14 4.50
N LEU A 26 -2.43 9.06 5.76
CA LEU A 26 -2.80 10.24 6.55
C LEU A 26 -1.60 11.15 6.80
N SER A 27 -0.43 10.57 7.10
CA SER A 27 0.82 11.32 7.25
C SER A 27 1.22 12.05 5.95
N TYR A 28 1.17 11.39 4.79
CA TYR A 28 1.45 12.08 3.53
C TYR A 28 0.41 13.15 3.19
N ALA A 29 -0.87 12.90 3.47
CA ALA A 29 -1.92 13.88 3.24
C ALA A 29 -1.75 15.14 4.12
N SER A 30 -1.30 14.98 5.37
CA SER A 30 -1.02 16.13 6.24
C SER A 30 0.17 16.94 5.75
N VAL A 31 1.26 16.28 5.33
CA VAL A 31 2.44 16.95 4.74
C VAL A 31 2.07 17.71 3.47
N VAL A 32 1.28 17.10 2.58
CA VAL A 32 0.80 17.79 1.35
C VAL A 32 -0.04 19.03 1.68
N ARG A 33 -0.90 18.97 2.71
CA ARG A 33 -1.69 20.13 3.15
C ARG A 33 -0.79 21.24 3.71
N ALA A 34 0.17 20.89 4.58
CA ALA A 34 1.11 21.84 5.15
C ALA A 34 2.00 22.49 4.08
N LEU A 35 2.49 21.72 3.11
CA LEU A 35 3.29 22.25 2.00
C LEU A 35 2.46 23.16 1.09
N LYS A 36 1.18 22.83 0.85
CA LYS A 36 0.28 23.68 0.06
C LYS A 36 0.05 25.04 0.74
N GLU A 37 -0.13 25.04 2.06
CA GLU A 37 -0.29 26.25 2.86
C GLU A 37 1.00 27.10 2.85
N LYS A 38 2.16 26.46 2.99
CA LYS A 38 3.47 27.13 2.88
C LYS A 38 3.72 27.72 1.48
N HIS A 39 3.38 26.99 0.43
CA HIS A 39 3.56 27.47 -0.95
C HIS A 39 2.69 28.71 -1.24
N GLN A 40 1.48 28.80 -0.68
CA GLN A 40 0.65 30.01 -0.81
C GLN A 40 1.32 31.25 -0.21
N GLN A 41 2.19 31.07 0.80
CA GLN A 41 2.90 32.16 1.46
C GLN A 41 4.24 32.50 0.78
N THR A 42 5.00 31.50 0.32
CA THR A 42 6.39 31.68 -0.15
C THR A 42 6.55 31.63 -1.67
N HIS A 43 5.58 31.09 -2.43
CA HIS A 43 5.64 30.90 -3.89
C HIS A 43 6.89 30.16 -4.40
N ASP A 44 7.55 29.36 -3.56
CA ASP A 44 8.77 28.65 -3.95
C ASP A 44 8.43 27.49 -4.91
N PRO A 45 9.01 27.45 -6.13
CA PRO A 45 8.80 26.35 -7.07
C PRO A 45 9.26 24.97 -6.52
N LYS A 46 10.14 24.93 -5.52
CA LYS A 46 10.56 23.67 -4.86
C LYS A 46 9.40 22.98 -4.12
N ASP A 47 8.44 23.74 -3.58
CA ASP A 47 7.29 23.18 -2.87
C ASP A 47 6.36 22.39 -3.81
N ILE A 48 6.19 22.85 -5.06
CA ILE A 48 5.35 22.17 -6.05
C ILE A 48 5.93 20.80 -6.42
N ALA A 49 7.26 20.70 -6.59
CA ALA A 49 7.94 19.46 -6.90
C ALA A 49 7.83 18.42 -5.77
N GLN A 50 7.89 18.87 -4.50
CA GLN A 50 7.67 17.99 -3.35
C GLN A 50 6.23 17.49 -3.25
N ILE A 51 5.24 18.38 -3.46
CA ILE A 51 3.82 18.02 -3.48
C ILE A 51 3.56 16.96 -4.55
N ALA A 52 4.12 17.12 -5.76
CA ALA A 52 3.98 16.15 -6.83
C ALA A 52 4.55 14.77 -6.46
N ASN A 53 5.74 14.73 -5.85
CA ASN A 53 6.36 13.50 -5.37
C ASN A 53 5.56 12.81 -4.26
N LEU A 54 5.05 13.58 -3.28
CA LEU A 54 4.19 13.07 -2.21
C LEU A 54 2.87 12.52 -2.75
N ARG A 55 2.26 13.20 -3.73
CA ARG A 55 1.03 12.75 -4.38
C ARG A 55 1.25 11.44 -5.14
N LYS A 56 2.39 11.28 -5.82
CA LYS A 56 2.74 10.03 -6.51
C LYS A 56 2.88 8.86 -5.52
N ARG A 57 3.55 9.07 -4.39
CA ARG A 57 3.66 8.07 -3.30
C ARG A 57 2.30 7.70 -2.73
N LEU A 58 1.43 8.69 -2.53
CA LEU A 58 0.06 8.49 -2.04
C LEU A 58 -0.78 7.59 -2.98
N TYR A 59 -0.69 7.81 -4.30
CA TYR A 59 -1.37 6.96 -5.29
C TYR A 59 -0.80 5.53 -5.34
N LEU A 60 0.51 5.37 -5.16
CA LEU A 60 1.14 4.05 -5.07
C LEU A 60 0.65 3.27 -3.84
N THR A 61 0.64 3.90 -2.66
CA THR A 61 0.12 3.30 -1.42
C THR A 61 -1.35 2.91 -1.55
N ARG A 62 -2.17 3.77 -2.18
CA ARG A 62 -3.58 3.45 -2.45
C ARG A 62 -3.74 2.21 -3.34
N SER A 63 -2.95 2.12 -4.41
CA SER A 63 -3.03 0.99 -5.35
C SER A 63 -2.64 -0.33 -4.67
N MET A 64 -1.63 -0.28 -3.81
CA MET A 64 -1.20 -1.38 -2.95
C MET A 64 -2.33 -1.86 -2.03
N GLN A 65 -3.00 -0.94 -1.34
CA GLN A 65 -4.13 -1.28 -0.46
C GLN A 65 -5.27 -1.94 -1.24
N ILE A 66 -5.63 -1.43 -2.41
CA ILE A 66 -6.70 -1.99 -3.23
C ILE A 66 -6.37 -3.43 -3.66
N LEU A 67 -5.14 -3.69 -4.10
CA LEU A 67 -4.70 -5.04 -4.48
C LEU A 67 -4.72 -6.01 -3.28
N GLY A 68 -4.22 -5.57 -2.13
CA GLY A 68 -4.24 -6.37 -0.89
C GLY A 68 -5.65 -6.67 -0.39
N ILE A 69 -6.55 -5.68 -0.41
CA ILE A 69 -7.97 -5.86 -0.04
C ILE A 69 -8.65 -6.82 -1.02
N LEU A 70 -8.41 -6.66 -2.33
CA LEU A 70 -9.03 -7.50 -3.36
C LEU A 70 -8.57 -8.96 -3.24
N SER A 71 -7.27 -9.19 -2.97
CA SER A 71 -6.75 -10.50 -2.63
C SER A 71 -7.47 -11.10 -1.42
N LEU A 72 -7.64 -10.33 -0.34
CA LEU A 72 -8.31 -10.83 0.87
C LEU A 72 -9.78 -11.18 0.60
N LEU A 73 -10.48 -10.36 -0.19
CA LEU A 73 -11.86 -10.60 -0.59
C LEU A 73 -11.98 -11.91 -1.39
N LEU A 74 -11.08 -12.13 -2.36
CA LEU A 74 -10.98 -13.40 -3.08
C LEU A 74 -10.64 -14.57 -2.15
N CYS A 75 -9.83 -14.36 -1.11
CA CYS A 75 -9.50 -15.38 -0.12
C CYS A 75 -10.72 -15.76 0.76
N VAL A 76 -11.60 -14.81 1.07
CA VAL A 76 -12.87 -15.05 1.78
C VAL A 76 -13.85 -15.83 0.89
N ILE A 77 -13.94 -15.46 -0.39
CA ILE A 77 -14.72 -16.22 -1.39
C ILE A 77 -14.15 -17.64 -1.52
N SER A 78 -12.81 -17.74 -1.56
CA SER A 78 -11.96 -18.89 -1.24
C SER A 78 -12.58 -19.88 -0.27
N MET A 79 -12.55 -19.43 0.98
CA MET A 79 -13.08 -20.10 2.16
C MET A 79 -14.52 -20.54 2.02
N PHE A 80 -15.38 -19.69 1.43
CA PHE A 80 -16.78 -20.00 1.22
C PHE A 80 -16.98 -21.20 0.27
N PHE A 81 -16.20 -21.28 -0.81
CA PHE A 81 -16.23 -22.44 -1.71
C PHE A 81 -15.69 -23.72 -1.06
N ILE A 82 -14.67 -23.61 -0.19
CA ILE A 82 -14.19 -24.74 0.61
C ILE A 82 -15.31 -25.24 1.54
N TYR A 83 -16.06 -24.33 2.16
CA TYR A 83 -17.17 -24.65 3.06
C TYR A 83 -18.29 -25.43 2.34
N ILE A 84 -18.61 -25.07 1.09
CA ILE A 84 -19.60 -25.78 0.26
C ILE A 84 -19.00 -27.05 -0.41
N SER A 85 -17.78 -27.45 -0.05
CA SER A 85 -17.06 -28.63 -0.58
C SER A 85 -16.68 -28.54 -2.07
N TRP A 86 -16.63 -27.34 -2.66
CA TRP A 86 -16.15 -27.10 -4.02
C TRP A 86 -14.64 -26.79 -4.05
N GLN A 87 -13.83 -27.81 -3.74
CA GLN A 87 -12.37 -27.67 -3.57
C GLN A 87 -11.61 -27.21 -4.82
N ILE A 88 -12.01 -27.66 -6.02
CA ILE A 88 -11.32 -27.30 -7.27
C ILE A 88 -11.47 -25.80 -7.55
N ILE A 89 -12.70 -25.29 -7.48
CA ILE A 89 -13.00 -23.86 -7.69
C ILE A 89 -12.32 -23.02 -6.61
N ALA A 90 -12.36 -23.48 -5.36
CA ALA A 90 -11.68 -22.81 -4.26
C ALA A 90 -10.17 -22.69 -4.48
N ALA A 91 -9.51 -23.75 -4.98
CA ALA A 91 -8.07 -23.74 -5.24
C ALA A 91 -7.67 -22.71 -6.31
N TRP A 92 -8.44 -22.61 -7.39
CA TRP A 92 -8.21 -21.60 -8.43
C TRP A 92 -8.36 -20.18 -7.90
N ILE A 93 -9.46 -19.89 -7.18
CA ILE A 93 -9.72 -18.56 -6.61
C ILE A 93 -8.63 -18.20 -5.58
N PHE A 94 -8.20 -19.16 -4.76
CA PHE A 94 -7.13 -18.95 -3.80
C PHE A 94 -5.79 -18.65 -4.49
N GLY A 95 -5.47 -19.34 -5.58
CA GLY A 95 -4.29 -19.05 -6.39
C GLY A 95 -4.30 -17.63 -6.95
N ILE A 96 -5.45 -17.18 -7.48
CA ILE A 96 -5.61 -15.80 -7.95
C ILE A 96 -5.44 -14.79 -6.81
N ALA A 97 -6.02 -15.06 -5.63
CA ALA A 97 -5.84 -14.23 -4.45
C ALA A 97 -4.35 -14.06 -4.10
N LEU A 98 -3.59 -15.17 -4.04
CA LEU A 98 -2.16 -15.13 -3.75
C LEU A 98 -1.36 -14.33 -4.79
N LEU A 99 -1.71 -14.41 -6.07
CA LEU A 99 -1.05 -13.60 -7.11
C LEU A 99 -1.32 -12.11 -6.92
N LEU A 100 -2.55 -11.72 -6.56
CA LEU A 100 -2.88 -10.32 -6.25
C LEU A 100 -2.14 -9.84 -4.99
N LEU A 101 -2.01 -10.69 -3.98
CA LEU A 101 -1.22 -10.38 -2.78
C LEU A 101 0.24 -10.16 -3.14
N ALA A 102 0.85 -11.06 -3.92
CA ALA A 102 2.22 -10.93 -4.38
C ALA A 102 2.42 -9.63 -5.18
N ALA A 103 1.51 -9.30 -6.08
CA ALA A 103 1.53 -8.04 -6.82
C ALA A 103 1.47 -6.83 -5.88
N SER A 104 0.61 -6.86 -4.85
CA SER A 104 0.55 -5.82 -3.81
C SER A 104 1.90 -5.65 -3.10
N LEU A 105 2.56 -6.74 -2.72
CA LEU A 105 3.87 -6.68 -2.07
C LEU A 105 4.98 -6.16 -3.01
N CYS A 106 4.97 -6.52 -4.29
CA CYS A 106 5.93 -5.97 -5.26
C CYS A 106 5.80 -4.46 -5.38
N VAL A 107 4.57 -3.93 -5.44
CA VAL A 107 4.34 -2.48 -5.44
C VAL A 107 4.83 -1.87 -4.12
N CYS A 108 4.70 -2.58 -2.98
CA CYS A 108 5.27 -2.17 -1.67
C CYS A 108 6.76 -1.94 -1.73
N ILE A 109 7.49 -2.92 -2.23
CA ILE A 109 8.95 -2.82 -2.37
C ILE A 109 9.31 -1.63 -3.27
N TRP A 110 8.59 -1.44 -4.36
CA TRP A 110 8.87 -0.33 -5.29
C TRP A 110 8.61 1.04 -4.67
N GLU A 111 7.52 1.18 -3.90
CA GLU A 111 7.19 2.41 -3.18
C GLU A 111 8.25 2.76 -2.12
N ILE A 112 8.75 1.77 -1.39
CA ILE A 112 9.81 1.95 -0.38
C ILE A 112 11.10 2.45 -1.06
N ASN A 113 11.47 1.87 -2.20
CA ASN A 113 12.64 2.32 -2.96
C ASN A 113 12.52 3.78 -3.42
N ILE A 114 11.35 4.17 -3.95
CA ILE A 114 11.08 5.57 -4.33
C ILE A 114 11.14 6.49 -3.11
N SER A 115 10.61 6.02 -1.97
CA SER A 115 10.60 6.76 -0.72
C SER A 115 12.00 7.05 -0.18
N VAL A 116 12.87 6.05 -0.17
CA VAL A 116 14.26 6.17 0.28
C VAL A 116 15.04 7.10 -0.64
N LYS A 117 14.91 6.91 -1.96
CA LYS A 117 15.60 7.75 -2.96
C LYS A 117 15.20 9.23 -2.87
N ALA A 118 13.91 9.51 -2.62
CA ALA A 118 13.45 10.89 -2.43
C ALA A 118 13.99 11.52 -1.15
N LEU A 119 14.15 10.74 -0.08
CA LEU A 119 14.70 11.20 1.19
C LEU A 119 16.20 11.52 1.07
N GLU A 120 16.95 10.67 0.37
CA GLU A 120 18.39 10.83 0.19
C GLU A 120 18.75 12.09 -0.62
N ILE A 121 18.00 12.38 -1.68
CA ILE A 121 18.14 13.63 -2.45
C ILE A 121 17.87 14.86 -1.57
N HIS A 122 16.87 14.78 -0.67
CA HIS A 122 16.54 15.90 0.20
C HIS A 122 17.55 16.10 1.34
N LEU A 123 18.17 15.02 1.83
CA LEU A 123 19.26 15.10 2.82
C LEU A 123 20.55 15.67 2.22
N GLN A 124 20.90 15.31 1.00
CA GLN A 124 22.08 15.87 0.32
C GLN A 124 21.96 17.39 0.10
N ASP A 125 20.76 17.90 -0.19
CA ASP A 125 20.51 19.34 -0.33
C ASP A 125 20.68 20.12 1.00
N ILE A 126 20.48 19.45 2.15
CA ILE A 126 20.66 20.04 3.49
C ILE A 126 22.12 19.95 3.96
N SER A 127 22.83 18.87 3.63
CA SER A 127 24.24 18.67 4.03
C SER A 127 25.25 19.51 3.22
N SER A 128 24.84 20.10 2.11
CA SER A 128 25.71 20.90 1.22
C SER A 128 25.72 22.41 1.56
N LYS A 129 25.18 22.82 2.71
CA LYS A 129 25.16 24.21 3.16
C LYS A 129 25.84 24.36 4.51
#